data_AF-A0A7C2WCH0-F1
#
_entry.id   AF-A0A7C2WCH0-F1
#
_cell.length_a   1.000
_cell.length_b   1.000
_cell.length_c   1.000
_cell.angle_alpha   90.00
_cell.angle_beta   90.00
_cell.angle_gamma   90.00
#
_symmetry.space_group_name_H-M   'P 1'
#
loop_
_entity.id
_entity.type
_entity.pdbx_description
1 polymer ?
#
loop_
_entity_poly.entity_id
_entity_poly.type
_entity_poly.pdbx_seq_one_letter_code
_entity_poly.pdbx_strand_id
1 'polypeptide(L)'
;MKDFMPLDQIEDWDRRLARQDAFWRCAVLDRPVVAMQWPKEPPAHPWPIDPPYACIRERWLDPQRAAAWAVASVRNTEYGGDALPHAWPNLGPEVFSAFFGQELEYTETTSWAKPCLFDWADAERLRFSEDNPYWQALLTMTDALIDAGKDLFYTGLTDLHPGGDAIAAFRDPLELNTDLLLHPDAVRALLDRVQETFFDVYDFFHNRLRGAKQAVCSWPGIVSSLRWHVPSNDFSCMVSKEMFDAFFLPGIAEECRRMEASIYHLDGPQALRHLDSLLEIPELNAIQWVYGAGNGRASDWMPVYQRCQAAGKGAQLFIEPDELDAVTAHLRPEGVWLGVAVRNREEAAAVLRRVARWK
;
A
#
# COMPACT_ATOMS: atom_id res chain seq x y z
N MET A 1 -18.73 17.14 9.44
CA MET A 1 -18.65 16.35 10.69
C MET A 1 -19.79 15.34 10.66
N LYS A 2 -19.69 14.13 10.13
CA LYS A 2 -18.53 13.28 9.81
C LYS A 2 -18.86 12.59 8.46
N ASP A 3 -18.05 12.83 7.43
CA ASP A 3 -18.28 12.27 6.08
C ASP A 3 -17.87 10.78 6.00
N PHE A 4 -17.22 10.28 7.05
CA PHE A 4 -16.76 8.91 7.20
C PHE A 4 -17.49 8.18 8.32
N MET A 5 -17.55 6.86 8.18
CA MET A 5 -18.11 5.93 9.16
C MET A 5 -17.36 6.05 10.50
N PRO A 6 -18.06 6.14 11.64
CA PRO A 6 -17.41 6.11 12.95
C PRO A 6 -16.80 4.72 13.24
N LEU A 7 -15.90 4.66 14.22
CA LEU A 7 -15.32 3.40 14.71
C LEU A 7 -15.65 3.24 16.20
N ASP A 8 -16.49 2.26 16.54
CA ASP A 8 -17.11 2.09 17.85
C ASP A 8 -16.10 1.98 19.00
N GLN A 9 -14.94 1.36 18.76
CA GLN A 9 -13.92 1.11 19.79
C GLN A 9 -12.83 2.19 19.85
N ILE A 10 -12.91 3.22 19.00
CA ILE A 10 -11.89 4.26 18.89
C ILE A 10 -12.56 5.62 19.03
N GLU A 11 -12.77 6.07 20.27
CA GLU A 11 -13.50 7.32 20.56
C GLU A 11 -12.88 8.56 19.87
N ASP A 12 -11.55 8.58 19.72
CA ASP A 12 -10.77 9.68 19.14
C ASP A 12 -10.40 9.46 17.66
N TRP A 13 -11.15 8.62 16.94
CA TRP A 13 -10.82 8.23 15.56
C TRP A 13 -10.65 9.40 14.60
N ASP A 14 -11.44 10.45 14.76
CA ASP A 14 -11.43 11.63 13.90
C ASP A 14 -10.15 12.46 14.09
N ARG A 15 -9.66 12.53 15.32
CA ARG A 15 -8.37 13.15 15.64
C ARG A 15 -7.20 12.33 15.11
N ARG A 16 -7.26 11.00 15.18
CA ARG A 16 -6.23 10.11 14.58
C ARG A 16 -6.19 10.28 13.07
N LEU A 17 -7.36 10.30 12.43
CA LEU A 17 -7.51 10.54 10.99
C LEU A 17 -6.94 11.91 10.59
N ALA A 18 -7.24 12.96 11.35
CA ALA A 18 -6.71 14.30 11.08
C ALA A 18 -5.17 14.36 11.15
N ARG A 19 -4.54 13.61 12.07
CA ARG A 19 -3.07 13.51 12.10
C ARG A 19 -2.52 12.76 10.89
N GLN A 20 -3.16 11.65 10.50
CA GLN A 20 -2.81 10.91 9.30
C GLN A 20 -2.91 11.81 8.05
N ASP A 21 -3.92 12.67 7.97
CA ASP A 21 -4.06 13.63 6.86
C ASP A 21 -2.99 14.74 6.88
N ALA A 22 -2.58 15.18 8.07
CA ALA A 22 -1.52 16.18 8.22
C ALA A 22 -0.15 15.68 7.72
N PHE A 23 0.11 14.37 7.85
CA PHE A 23 1.34 13.75 7.35
C PHE A 23 1.58 14.02 5.86
N TRP A 24 0.53 13.97 5.02
CA TRP A 24 0.64 14.19 3.57
C TRP A 24 1.17 15.58 3.19
N ARG A 25 1.04 16.56 4.09
CA ARG A 25 1.49 17.93 3.88
C ARG A 25 2.72 18.28 4.70
N CYS A 26 3.42 17.26 5.21
CA CYS A 26 4.52 17.41 6.15
C CYS A 26 4.15 18.29 7.36
N ALA A 27 2.87 18.28 7.76
CA ALA A 27 2.37 19.09 8.86
C ALA A 27 2.29 18.26 10.15
N VAL A 28 2.49 18.92 11.28
CA VAL A 28 2.34 18.34 12.62
C VAL A 28 1.21 19.09 13.31
N LEU A 29 0.20 18.37 13.81
CA LEU A 29 -0.88 18.98 14.58
C LEU A 29 -0.43 19.24 16.02
N ASP A 30 -0.18 18.18 16.76
CA ASP A 30 0.33 18.20 18.13
C ASP A 30 1.57 17.29 18.31
N ARG A 31 1.71 16.28 17.45
CA ARG A 31 2.86 15.39 17.30
C ARG A 31 2.79 14.68 15.92
N PRO A 32 3.88 14.09 15.42
CA PRO A 32 3.81 13.29 14.19
C PRO A 32 2.94 12.04 14.36
N VAL A 33 2.63 11.40 13.24
CA VAL A 33 1.81 10.18 13.22
C VAL A 33 2.61 9.02 13.81
N VAL A 34 1.99 8.32 14.75
CA VAL A 34 2.54 7.13 15.41
C VAL A 34 1.49 6.03 15.41
N ALA A 35 1.60 5.06 14.51
CA ALA A 35 0.74 3.89 14.45
C ALA A 35 1.36 2.73 15.23
N MET A 36 0.59 2.17 16.16
CA MET A 36 0.99 1.03 16.98
C MET A 36 -0.17 0.05 17.12
N GLN A 37 0.12 -1.24 17.09
CA GLN A 37 -0.87 -2.28 17.30
C GLN A 37 -0.24 -3.48 18.01
N TRP A 38 -1.02 -4.16 18.85
CA TRP A 38 -0.59 -5.36 19.56
C TRP A 38 -1.79 -6.28 19.82
N PRO A 39 -1.59 -7.60 19.98
CA PRO A 39 -2.70 -8.52 20.23
C PRO A 39 -3.32 -8.32 21.62
N LYS A 40 -4.62 -8.56 21.71
CA LYS A 40 -5.33 -8.71 23.00
C LYS A 40 -5.02 -10.05 23.62
N GLU A 41 -4.69 -10.04 24.91
CA GLU A 41 -4.44 -11.25 25.70
C GLU A 41 -5.38 -11.27 26.92
N PRO A 42 -6.36 -12.20 26.98
CA PRO A 42 -6.72 -13.20 25.97
C PRO A 42 -7.41 -12.58 24.73
N PRO A 43 -7.50 -13.32 23.60
CA PRO A 43 -8.30 -12.89 22.44
C PRO A 43 -9.75 -12.58 22.84
N ALA A 44 -10.28 -11.45 22.34
CA ALA A 44 -11.65 -11.01 22.61
C ALA A 44 -12.69 -11.64 21.66
N HIS A 45 -12.25 -12.27 20.58
CA HIS A 45 -13.07 -12.90 19.56
C HIS A 45 -12.43 -14.22 19.11
N PRO A 46 -13.20 -15.30 18.90
CA PRO A 46 -12.65 -16.55 18.39
C PRO A 46 -12.10 -16.36 16.96
N TRP A 47 -10.97 -17.00 16.68
CA TRP A 47 -10.48 -17.09 15.31
C TRP A 47 -11.39 -18.01 14.48
N PRO A 48 -11.74 -17.62 13.23
CA PRO A 48 -12.53 -18.48 12.35
C PRO A 48 -11.79 -19.79 12.08
N ILE A 49 -12.55 -20.86 11.92
CA ILE A 49 -12.04 -22.13 11.43
C ILE A 49 -12.33 -22.17 9.94
N ASP A 50 -11.28 -22.31 9.13
CA ASP A 50 -11.43 -22.42 7.70
C ASP A 50 -12.25 -23.68 7.34
N PRO A 51 -13.26 -23.58 6.46
CA PRO A 51 -13.90 -24.76 5.91
C PRO A 51 -12.89 -25.56 5.06
N PRO A 52 -13.17 -26.84 4.77
CA PRO A 52 -12.34 -27.60 3.85
C PRO A 52 -12.47 -26.99 2.43
N TYR A 53 -11.36 -26.51 1.88
CA TYR A 53 -11.27 -26.05 0.49
C TYR A 53 -10.73 -27.16 -0.41
N ALA A 54 -11.18 -27.22 -1.66
CA ALA A 54 -10.67 -28.22 -2.60
C ALA A 54 -9.23 -27.88 -3.05
N CYS A 55 -8.89 -26.60 -3.10
CA CYS A 55 -7.53 -26.13 -3.32
C CYS A 55 -7.27 -24.77 -2.67
N ILE A 56 -6.00 -24.37 -2.62
CA ILE A 56 -5.58 -23.10 -2.01
C ILE A 56 -6.22 -21.88 -2.67
N ARG A 57 -6.50 -21.92 -3.98
CA ARG A 57 -7.16 -20.84 -4.72
C ARG A 57 -8.55 -20.54 -4.19
N GLU A 58 -9.36 -21.55 -3.95
CA GLU A 58 -10.72 -21.35 -3.43
C GLU A 58 -10.69 -20.63 -2.07
N ARG A 59 -9.69 -20.94 -1.22
CA ARG A 59 -9.45 -20.24 0.04
C ARG A 59 -9.13 -18.76 -0.16
N TRP A 60 -8.30 -18.43 -1.17
CA TRP A 60 -7.96 -17.04 -1.49
C TRP A 60 -9.14 -16.24 -2.03
N LEU A 61 -9.99 -16.88 -2.83
CA LEU A 61 -11.13 -16.23 -3.47
C LEU A 61 -12.40 -16.19 -2.60
N ASP A 62 -12.39 -16.75 -1.39
CA ASP A 62 -13.56 -16.79 -0.51
C ASP A 62 -13.77 -15.44 0.21
N PRO A 63 -14.82 -14.67 -0.14
CA PRO A 63 -15.08 -13.37 0.46
C PRO A 63 -15.58 -13.47 1.92
N GLN A 64 -16.28 -14.55 2.28
CA GLN A 64 -16.78 -14.77 3.63
C GLN A 64 -15.64 -15.12 4.59
N ARG A 65 -14.68 -15.91 4.11
CA ARG A 65 -13.44 -16.14 4.83
C ARG A 65 -12.71 -14.82 5.08
N ALA A 66 -12.47 -14.03 4.03
CA ALA A 66 -11.77 -12.74 4.17
C ALA A 66 -12.45 -11.83 5.21
N ALA A 67 -13.78 -11.70 5.14
CA ALA A 67 -14.56 -10.91 6.09
C ALA A 67 -14.49 -11.44 7.54
N ALA A 68 -14.66 -12.76 7.74
CA ALA A 68 -14.62 -13.36 9.07
C ALA A 68 -13.23 -13.20 9.72
N TRP A 69 -12.16 -13.39 8.95
CA TRP A 69 -10.79 -13.20 9.42
C TRP A 69 -10.47 -11.73 9.71
N ALA A 70 -10.95 -10.80 8.88
CA ALA A 70 -10.82 -9.36 9.15
C ALA A 70 -11.49 -8.95 10.46
N VAL A 71 -12.73 -9.40 10.70
CA VAL A 71 -13.46 -9.14 11.95
C VAL A 71 -12.70 -9.70 13.15
N ALA A 72 -12.22 -10.94 13.08
CA ALA A 72 -11.47 -11.55 14.17
C ALA A 72 -10.14 -10.81 14.43
N SER A 73 -9.40 -10.46 13.37
CA SER A 73 -8.15 -9.70 13.46
C SER A 73 -8.36 -8.36 14.17
N VAL A 74 -9.35 -7.58 13.73
CA VAL A 74 -9.64 -6.26 14.32
C VAL A 74 -10.11 -6.40 15.76
N ARG A 75 -11.02 -7.34 16.05
CA ARG A 75 -11.54 -7.53 17.41
C ARG A 75 -10.47 -8.01 18.39
N ASN A 76 -9.46 -8.73 17.90
CA ASN A 76 -8.34 -9.25 18.70
C ASN A 76 -7.12 -8.32 18.74
N THR A 77 -7.21 -7.12 18.16
CA THR A 77 -6.11 -6.14 18.12
C THR A 77 -6.43 -4.94 19.01
N GLU A 78 -5.45 -4.48 19.78
CA GLU A 78 -5.46 -3.15 20.39
C GLU A 78 -4.79 -2.15 19.45
N TYR A 79 -5.38 -0.96 19.30
CA TYR A 79 -4.90 0.09 18.41
C TYR A 79 -4.42 1.31 19.21
N GLY A 80 -3.11 1.52 19.24
CA GLY A 80 -2.46 2.62 19.95
C GLY A 80 -2.01 3.77 19.05
N GLY A 81 -1.80 4.93 19.67
CA GLY A 81 -1.39 6.15 18.96
C GLY A 81 -2.44 6.59 17.95
N ASP A 82 -2.08 6.57 16.67
CA ASP A 82 -2.91 6.98 15.53
C ASP A 82 -3.28 5.81 14.62
N ALA A 83 -3.01 4.57 15.04
CA ALA A 83 -3.48 3.40 14.33
C ALA A 83 -5.01 3.39 14.33
N LEU A 84 -5.58 3.12 13.16
CA LEU A 84 -7.01 2.96 12.93
C LEU A 84 -7.26 1.55 12.37
N PRO A 85 -8.26 0.82 12.89
CA PRO A 85 -8.61 -0.49 12.40
C PRO A 85 -9.02 -0.43 10.94
N HIS A 86 -8.40 -1.27 10.12
CA HIS A 86 -8.71 -1.40 8.71
C HIS A 86 -8.47 -2.83 8.24
N ALA A 87 -9.12 -3.19 7.14
CA ALA A 87 -8.90 -4.41 6.39
C ALA A 87 -9.06 -4.10 4.90
N TRP A 88 -8.45 -4.88 4.02
CA TRP A 88 -8.52 -4.66 2.59
C TRP A 88 -8.66 -6.00 1.86
N PRO A 89 -9.34 -6.03 0.71
CA PRO A 89 -9.49 -7.25 -0.07
C PRO A 89 -8.15 -7.58 -0.72
N ASN A 90 -7.64 -8.80 -0.53
CA ASN A 90 -6.31 -9.19 -0.98
C ASN A 90 -6.36 -10.44 -1.86
N LEU A 91 -6.00 -10.29 -3.13
CA LEU A 91 -5.84 -11.39 -4.08
C LEU A 91 -4.37 -11.58 -4.54
N GLY A 92 -3.44 -10.92 -3.85
CA GLY A 92 -2.01 -10.90 -4.13
C GLY A 92 -1.54 -9.71 -4.98
N PRO A 93 -0.22 -9.50 -5.09
CA PRO A 93 0.37 -8.28 -5.64
C PRO A 93 0.09 -8.10 -7.14
N GLU A 94 -0.05 -9.17 -7.91
CA GLU A 94 -0.26 -9.08 -9.36
C GLU A 94 -1.75 -9.11 -9.77
N VAL A 95 -2.68 -8.88 -8.82
CA VAL A 95 -4.12 -8.90 -9.10
C VAL A 95 -4.54 -7.90 -10.18
N PHE A 96 -3.88 -6.74 -10.25
CA PHE A 96 -4.19 -5.75 -11.26
C PHE A 96 -3.96 -6.28 -12.69
N SER A 97 -2.83 -6.94 -12.93
CA SER A 97 -2.52 -7.60 -14.19
C SER A 97 -3.51 -8.74 -14.50
N ALA A 98 -3.96 -9.45 -13.46
CA ALA A 98 -4.94 -10.53 -13.61
C ALA A 98 -6.27 -10.08 -14.25
N PHE A 99 -6.66 -8.80 -14.09
CA PHE A 99 -7.86 -8.25 -14.73
C PHE A 99 -7.81 -8.24 -16.27
N PHE A 100 -6.61 -8.35 -16.86
CA PHE A 100 -6.39 -8.41 -18.29
C PHE A 100 -6.39 -9.83 -18.86
N GLY A 101 -6.78 -10.81 -18.04
CA GLY A 101 -6.83 -12.23 -18.41
C GLY A 101 -5.57 -13.02 -18.04
N GLN A 102 -4.69 -12.44 -17.21
CA GLN A 102 -3.53 -13.14 -16.69
C GLN A 102 -3.90 -14.09 -15.57
N GLU A 103 -3.31 -15.29 -15.57
CA GLU A 103 -3.56 -16.32 -14.56
C GLU A 103 -2.62 -16.15 -13.35
N LEU A 104 -3.18 -16.16 -12.14
CA LEU A 104 -2.46 -16.16 -10.87
C LEU A 104 -2.35 -17.57 -10.28
N GLU A 105 -1.18 -17.99 -9.83
CA GLU A 105 -1.01 -19.13 -8.93
C GLU A 105 -0.92 -18.67 -7.48
N TYR A 106 -1.50 -19.46 -6.57
CA TYR A 106 -1.57 -19.14 -5.16
C TYR A 106 -0.76 -20.12 -4.32
N THR A 107 -0.10 -19.59 -3.29
CA THR A 107 0.52 -20.35 -2.20
C THR A 107 -0.17 -20.07 -0.88
N GLU A 108 0.41 -20.56 0.21
CA GLU A 108 -0.11 -20.28 1.55
C GLU A 108 -0.08 -18.79 1.90
N THR A 109 0.92 -18.04 1.42
CA THR A 109 1.22 -16.68 1.87
C THR A 109 1.25 -15.62 0.76
N THR A 110 1.38 -16.01 -0.52
CA THR A 110 1.42 -15.07 -1.65
C THR A 110 0.85 -15.67 -2.93
N SER A 111 0.78 -14.86 -4.00
CA SER A 111 0.49 -15.30 -5.37
C SER A 111 1.59 -14.83 -6.33
N TRP A 112 1.66 -15.47 -7.49
CA TRP A 112 2.41 -14.96 -8.64
C TRP A 112 1.64 -15.18 -9.94
N ALA A 113 1.91 -14.35 -10.92
CA ALA A 113 1.27 -14.35 -12.20
C ALA A 113 2.08 -15.17 -13.21
N LYS A 114 1.37 -15.84 -14.11
CA LYS A 114 1.98 -16.53 -15.24
C LYS A 114 2.10 -15.57 -16.41
N PRO A 115 3.30 -15.32 -16.96
CA PRO A 115 3.44 -14.52 -18.17
C PRO A 115 2.50 -15.01 -19.28
N CYS A 116 1.87 -14.07 -19.98
CA CYS A 116 0.88 -14.35 -21.01
C CYS A 116 1.08 -13.53 -22.30
N LEU A 117 2.10 -12.66 -22.36
CA LEU A 117 2.50 -11.91 -23.54
C LEU A 117 3.82 -12.47 -24.10
N PHE A 118 3.74 -13.31 -25.13
CA PHE A 118 4.92 -13.95 -25.75
C PHE A 118 5.34 -13.30 -27.08
N ASP A 119 4.47 -12.52 -27.71
CA ASP A 119 4.76 -11.68 -28.89
C ASP A 119 4.06 -10.33 -28.73
N TRP A 120 4.74 -9.22 -29.07
CA TRP A 120 4.15 -7.88 -29.05
C TRP A 120 2.97 -7.73 -30.02
N ALA A 121 2.88 -8.55 -31.07
CA ALA A 121 1.72 -8.61 -31.95
C ALA A 121 0.44 -9.04 -31.21
N ASP A 122 0.57 -9.78 -30.11
CA ASP A 122 -0.56 -10.22 -29.28
C ASP A 122 -0.92 -9.21 -28.16
N ALA A 123 -0.20 -8.09 -28.02
CA ALA A 123 -0.41 -7.15 -26.93
C ALA A 123 -1.86 -6.62 -26.86
N GLU A 124 -2.52 -6.43 -28.00
CA GLU A 124 -3.92 -5.98 -28.09
C GLU A 124 -4.93 -6.96 -27.46
N ARG A 125 -4.52 -8.21 -27.20
CA ARG A 125 -5.36 -9.24 -26.56
C ARG A 125 -5.43 -9.07 -25.05
N LEU A 126 -4.46 -8.41 -24.43
CA LEU A 126 -4.53 -7.99 -23.03
C LEU A 126 -5.60 -6.92 -22.91
N ARG A 127 -6.77 -7.29 -22.39
CA ARG A 127 -7.93 -6.40 -22.28
C ARG A 127 -8.55 -6.56 -20.92
N PHE A 128 -8.75 -5.45 -20.23
CA PHE A 128 -9.57 -5.39 -19.05
C PHE A 128 -10.97 -5.94 -19.33
N SER A 129 -11.50 -6.69 -18.37
CA SER A 129 -12.86 -7.19 -18.43
C SER A 129 -13.47 -7.18 -17.03
N GLU A 130 -14.64 -6.57 -16.88
CA GLU A 130 -15.42 -6.70 -15.64
C GLU A 130 -15.97 -8.13 -15.47
N ASP A 131 -16.09 -8.92 -16.54
CA ASP A 131 -16.46 -10.34 -16.44
C ASP A 131 -15.28 -11.22 -15.98
N ASN A 132 -14.10 -10.64 -15.74
CA ASN A 132 -12.93 -11.37 -15.26
C ASN A 132 -13.17 -11.98 -13.86
N PRO A 133 -12.80 -13.26 -13.63
CA PRO A 133 -13.06 -13.92 -12.36
C PRO A 133 -12.36 -13.27 -11.16
N TYR A 134 -11.16 -12.70 -11.34
CA TYR A 134 -10.46 -11.97 -10.27
C TYR A 134 -11.11 -10.63 -9.97
N TRP A 135 -11.61 -9.93 -10.99
CA TRP A 135 -12.39 -8.71 -10.80
C TRP A 135 -13.67 -8.98 -9.99
N GLN A 136 -14.44 -10.00 -10.37
CA GLN A 136 -15.67 -10.39 -9.67
C GLN A 136 -15.40 -10.88 -8.23
N ALA A 137 -14.32 -11.65 -8.03
CA ALA A 137 -13.89 -12.07 -6.70
C ALA A 137 -13.50 -10.87 -5.83
N LEU A 138 -12.74 -9.93 -6.39
CA LEU A 138 -12.34 -8.72 -5.67
C LEU A 138 -13.55 -7.87 -5.28
N LEU A 139 -14.47 -7.63 -6.23
CA LEU A 139 -15.72 -6.89 -5.99
C LEU A 139 -16.54 -7.52 -4.86
N THR A 140 -16.75 -8.83 -4.91
CA THR A 140 -17.52 -9.55 -3.88
C THR A 140 -16.81 -9.51 -2.52
N MET A 141 -15.48 -9.59 -2.51
CA MET A 141 -14.69 -9.49 -1.28
C MET A 141 -14.72 -8.08 -0.69
N THR A 142 -14.61 -7.03 -1.52
CA THR A 142 -14.78 -5.65 -1.08
C THR A 142 -16.14 -5.45 -0.41
N ASP A 143 -17.21 -5.97 -1.01
CA ASP A 143 -18.57 -5.86 -0.44
C ASP A 143 -18.71 -6.59 0.89
N ALA A 144 -18.19 -7.81 0.98
CA ALA A 144 -18.20 -8.58 2.21
C ALA A 144 -17.44 -7.86 3.34
N LEU A 145 -16.31 -7.22 3.02
CA LEU A 145 -15.54 -6.43 3.99
C LEU A 145 -16.27 -5.15 4.41
N ILE A 146 -16.90 -4.42 3.47
CA ILE A 146 -17.72 -3.24 3.79
C ILE A 146 -18.84 -3.63 4.76
N ASP A 147 -19.54 -4.73 4.49
CA ASP A 147 -20.64 -5.19 5.32
C ASP A 147 -20.19 -5.65 6.70
N ALA A 148 -19.10 -6.42 6.78
CA ALA A 148 -18.56 -6.93 8.04
C ALA A 148 -17.85 -5.85 8.87
N GLY A 149 -17.35 -4.80 8.21
CA GLY A 149 -16.59 -3.70 8.81
C GLY A 149 -17.43 -2.58 9.39
N LYS A 150 -18.77 -2.60 9.22
CA LYS A 150 -19.68 -1.55 9.73
C LYS A 150 -19.38 -1.20 11.18
N ASP A 151 -19.07 0.08 11.39
CA ASP A 151 -18.69 0.71 12.66
C ASP A 151 -17.47 0.05 13.38
N LEU A 152 -16.76 -0.86 12.72
CA LEU A 152 -15.68 -1.67 13.30
C LEU A 152 -14.31 -1.36 12.69
N PHE A 153 -14.20 -1.31 11.36
CA PHE A 153 -12.95 -1.04 10.65
C PHE A 153 -13.21 -0.40 9.28
N TYR A 154 -12.23 0.32 8.75
CA TYR A 154 -12.29 0.80 7.37
C TYR A 154 -11.93 -0.29 6.37
N THR A 155 -12.73 -0.42 5.31
CA THR A 155 -12.39 -1.27 4.16
C THR A 155 -11.52 -0.49 3.17
N GLY A 156 -10.36 -1.05 2.83
CA GLY A 156 -9.37 -0.44 1.95
C GLY A 156 -9.46 -0.87 0.49
N LEU A 157 -8.61 -0.24 -0.32
CA LEU A 157 -8.31 -0.64 -1.69
C LEU A 157 -7.43 -1.89 -1.69
N THR A 158 -7.54 -2.70 -2.74
CA THR A 158 -6.59 -3.80 -2.97
C THR A 158 -5.20 -3.28 -3.30
N ASP A 159 -4.25 -4.19 -3.30
CA ASP A 159 -2.92 -3.97 -3.84
C ASP A 159 -2.96 -3.80 -5.36
N LEU A 160 -2.71 -2.59 -5.87
CA LEU A 160 -2.81 -2.24 -7.29
C LEU A 160 -1.44 -1.79 -7.80
N HIS A 161 -0.84 -2.60 -8.67
CA HIS A 161 0.49 -2.35 -9.23
C HIS A 161 0.40 -2.19 -10.76
N PRO A 162 0.20 -0.95 -11.27
CA PRO A 162 0.21 -0.68 -12.70
C PRO A 162 1.65 -0.53 -13.24
N GLY A 163 1.80 0.07 -14.42
CA GLY A 163 3.11 0.48 -14.93
C GLY A 163 4.07 -0.69 -15.14
N GLY A 164 5.32 -0.53 -14.70
CA GLY A 164 6.39 -1.50 -14.91
C GLY A 164 6.09 -2.88 -14.33
N ASP A 165 5.47 -2.93 -13.16
CA ASP A 165 5.11 -4.19 -12.48
C ASP A 165 4.06 -4.97 -13.29
N ALA A 166 3.06 -4.26 -13.83
CA ALA A 166 2.06 -4.88 -14.69
C ALA A 166 2.67 -5.45 -15.98
N ILE A 167 3.58 -4.70 -16.63
CA ILE A 167 4.22 -5.18 -17.86
C ILE A 167 5.13 -6.37 -17.56
N ALA A 168 5.89 -6.31 -16.46
CA ALA A 168 6.77 -7.39 -16.03
C ALA A 168 5.98 -8.67 -15.75
N ALA A 169 4.81 -8.55 -15.12
CA ALA A 169 3.88 -9.65 -14.93
C ALA A 169 3.45 -10.23 -16.29
N PHE A 170 2.95 -9.41 -17.22
CA PHE A 170 2.48 -9.91 -18.53
C PHE A 170 3.58 -10.61 -19.33
N ARG A 171 4.79 -10.04 -19.35
CA ARG A 171 5.84 -10.35 -20.33
C ARG A 171 6.92 -11.30 -19.83
N ASP A 172 7.06 -11.46 -18.51
CA ASP A 172 8.27 -11.91 -17.81
C ASP A 172 9.30 -10.76 -17.62
N PRO A 173 9.86 -10.58 -16.42
CA PRO A 173 10.84 -9.52 -16.15
C PRO A 173 12.12 -9.60 -17.00
N LEU A 174 12.61 -10.79 -17.32
CA LEU A 174 13.82 -10.94 -18.13
C LEU A 174 13.58 -10.49 -19.58
N GLU A 175 12.44 -10.90 -20.14
CA GLU A 175 12.04 -10.51 -21.49
C GLU A 175 11.76 -9.00 -21.56
N LEU A 176 11.08 -8.43 -20.56
CA LEU A 176 10.84 -6.99 -20.50
C LEU A 176 12.14 -6.17 -20.50
N ASN A 177 13.18 -6.61 -19.77
CA ASN A 177 14.49 -5.95 -19.81
C ASN A 177 15.08 -5.89 -21.23
N THR A 178 14.90 -6.96 -22.00
CA THR A 178 15.35 -7.03 -23.40
C THR A 178 14.47 -6.14 -24.30
N ASP A 179 13.16 -6.15 -24.07
CA ASP A 179 12.18 -5.36 -24.83
C ASP A 179 12.34 -3.85 -24.64
N LEU A 180 12.79 -3.38 -23.47
CA LEU A 180 13.12 -1.96 -23.26
C LEU A 180 14.18 -1.44 -24.25
N LEU A 181 15.02 -2.33 -24.78
CA LEU A 181 16.04 -2.00 -25.79
C LEU A 181 15.53 -2.26 -27.21
N LEU A 182 14.86 -3.39 -27.44
CA LEU A 182 14.53 -3.87 -28.78
C LEU A 182 13.15 -3.44 -29.28
N HIS A 183 12.21 -3.22 -28.35
CA HIS A 183 10.81 -2.92 -28.60
C HIS A 183 10.29 -1.72 -27.77
N PRO A 184 11.04 -0.60 -27.67
CA PRO A 184 10.73 0.48 -26.73
C PRO A 184 9.35 1.13 -26.99
N ASP A 185 8.94 1.27 -28.25
CA ASP A 185 7.66 1.89 -28.60
C ASP A 185 6.47 1.00 -28.23
N ALA A 186 6.63 -0.31 -28.35
CA ALA A 186 5.60 -1.27 -27.97
C ALA A 186 5.40 -1.30 -26.45
N VAL A 187 6.51 -1.24 -25.69
CA VAL A 187 6.48 -1.12 -24.23
C VAL A 187 5.74 0.16 -23.80
N ARG A 188 6.05 1.31 -24.41
CA ARG A 188 5.36 2.58 -24.10
C ARG A 188 3.87 2.52 -24.40
N ALA A 189 3.50 2.01 -25.57
CA ALA A 189 2.09 1.89 -25.95
C ALA A 189 1.29 1.00 -24.98
N LEU A 190 1.92 -0.07 -24.47
CA LEU A 190 1.28 -0.92 -23.47
C LEU A 190 1.19 -0.24 -22.10
N LEU A 191 2.24 0.46 -21.66
CA LEU A 191 2.25 1.24 -20.42
C LEU A 191 1.11 2.26 -20.39
N ASP A 192 0.95 3.04 -21.46
CA ASP A 192 -0.10 4.07 -21.56
C ASP A 192 -1.50 3.46 -21.41
N ARG A 193 -1.76 2.35 -22.12
CA ARG A 193 -3.06 1.67 -22.08
C ARG A 193 -3.37 1.04 -20.71
N VAL A 194 -2.35 0.45 -20.09
CA VAL A 194 -2.48 -0.15 -18.75
C VAL A 194 -2.74 0.94 -17.71
N GLN A 195 -2.10 2.10 -17.84
CA GLN A 195 -2.29 3.23 -16.96
C GLN A 195 -3.71 3.81 -17.04
N GLU A 196 -4.29 3.94 -18.23
CA GLU A 196 -5.69 4.38 -18.37
C GLU A 196 -6.65 3.45 -17.62
N THR A 197 -6.46 2.13 -17.80
CA THR A 197 -7.27 1.12 -17.10
C THR A 197 -7.08 1.20 -15.59
N PHE A 198 -5.86 1.46 -15.12
CA PHE A 198 -5.60 1.64 -13.69
C PHE A 198 -6.45 2.75 -13.08
N PHE A 199 -6.58 3.89 -13.77
CA PHE A 199 -7.42 4.97 -13.28
C PHE A 199 -8.89 4.59 -13.21
N ASP A 200 -9.41 3.89 -14.22
CA ASP A 200 -10.79 3.39 -14.22
C ASP A 200 -11.04 2.42 -13.06
N VAL A 201 -10.12 1.46 -12.85
CA VAL A 201 -10.19 0.49 -11.75
C VAL A 201 -10.12 1.19 -10.39
N TYR A 202 -9.17 2.10 -10.20
CA TYR A 202 -9.03 2.86 -8.97
C TYR A 202 -10.29 3.68 -8.69
N ASP A 203 -10.80 4.41 -9.69
CA ASP A 203 -12.01 5.23 -9.57
C ASP A 203 -13.22 4.40 -9.16
N PHE A 204 -13.40 3.24 -9.78
CA PHE A 204 -14.50 2.34 -9.48
C PHE A 204 -14.50 1.93 -8.00
N PHE A 205 -13.38 1.38 -7.50
CA PHE A 205 -13.30 0.93 -6.11
C PHE A 205 -13.28 2.09 -5.12
N HIS A 206 -12.57 3.18 -5.41
CA HIS A 206 -12.59 4.37 -4.58
C HIS A 206 -14.01 4.92 -4.40
N ASN A 207 -14.77 5.08 -5.49
CA ASN A 207 -16.14 5.59 -5.43
C ASN A 207 -17.07 4.65 -4.65
N ARG A 208 -16.88 3.34 -4.78
CA ARG A 208 -17.60 2.33 -4.00
C ARG A 208 -17.33 2.47 -2.50
N LEU A 209 -16.06 2.54 -2.10
CA LEU A 209 -15.63 2.73 -0.73
C LEU A 209 -16.13 4.07 -0.16
N ARG A 210 -16.05 5.14 -0.94
CA ARG A 210 -16.60 6.46 -0.55
C ARG A 210 -18.11 6.45 -0.38
N GLY A 211 -18.85 5.74 -1.24
CA GLY A 211 -20.29 5.54 -1.09
C GLY A 211 -20.67 4.86 0.23
N ALA A 212 -19.81 3.95 0.70
CA ALA A 212 -19.90 3.30 2.01
C ALA A 212 -19.23 4.11 3.15
N LYS A 213 -18.86 5.38 2.92
CA LYS A 213 -18.22 6.29 3.89
C LYS A 213 -16.92 5.74 4.48
N GLN A 214 -16.18 4.95 3.72
CA GLN A 214 -14.88 4.43 4.13
C GLN A 214 -13.80 5.50 3.94
N ALA A 215 -12.92 5.66 4.93
CA ALA A 215 -11.65 6.38 4.73
C ALA A 215 -10.74 5.55 3.82
N VAL A 216 -9.89 6.20 3.04
CA VAL A 216 -8.99 5.49 2.12
C VAL A 216 -7.87 4.87 2.91
N CYS A 217 -7.71 3.55 2.77
CA CYS A 217 -6.61 2.78 3.32
C CYS A 217 -6.21 1.65 2.36
N SER A 218 -5.04 1.08 2.56
CA SER A 218 -4.55 -0.12 1.86
C SER A 218 -3.48 -0.80 2.74
N TRP A 219 -2.74 -1.76 2.20
CA TRP A 219 -1.70 -2.52 2.88
C TRP A 219 -0.59 -1.71 3.58
N PRO A 220 -0.22 -0.46 3.21
CA PRO A 220 0.81 0.30 3.94
C PRO A 220 0.37 0.76 5.34
N GLY A 221 -0.91 0.60 5.69
CA GLY A 221 -1.44 0.90 7.03
C GLY A 221 -1.82 2.35 7.28
N ILE A 222 -1.62 3.25 6.32
CA ILE A 222 -2.08 4.63 6.38
C ILE A 222 -3.60 4.65 6.20
N VAL A 223 -4.31 5.45 7.00
CA VAL A 223 -5.76 5.66 6.87
C VAL A 223 -5.99 7.16 6.74
N SER A 224 -6.61 7.62 5.66
CA SER A 224 -6.71 9.03 5.34
C SER A 224 -8.08 9.40 4.77
N SER A 225 -8.50 10.65 4.98
CA SER A 225 -9.69 11.20 4.35
C SER A 225 -9.49 11.56 2.87
N LEU A 226 -8.23 11.74 2.46
CA LEU A 226 -7.83 12.09 1.11
C LEU A 226 -7.92 10.88 0.18
N ARG A 227 -8.15 11.14 -1.10
CA ARG A 227 -7.93 10.16 -2.16
C ARG A 227 -6.43 9.95 -2.36
N TRP A 228 -5.91 8.79 -1.95
CA TRP A 228 -4.48 8.50 -2.04
C TRP A 228 -4.14 7.11 -2.60
N HIS A 229 -2.94 6.98 -3.15
CA HIS A 229 -2.44 5.74 -3.75
C HIS A 229 -0.98 5.46 -3.40
N VAL A 230 -0.53 4.25 -3.69
CA VAL A 230 0.83 3.75 -3.52
C VAL A 230 1.45 3.44 -4.88
N PRO A 231 1.96 4.43 -5.62
CA PRO A 231 2.74 4.13 -6.81
C PRO A 231 3.93 3.23 -6.44
N SER A 232 4.21 2.24 -7.28
CA SER A 232 5.33 1.31 -7.12
C SER A 232 5.92 0.95 -8.47
N ASN A 233 7.12 0.37 -8.43
CA ASN A 233 7.72 -0.32 -9.55
C ASN A 233 8.84 -1.21 -9.01
N ASP A 234 8.51 -2.41 -8.55
CA ASP A 234 9.47 -3.39 -8.04
C ASP A 234 10.43 -3.84 -9.15
N PHE A 235 9.93 -3.91 -10.39
CA PHE A 235 10.76 -4.16 -11.58
C PHE A 235 11.90 -3.13 -11.75
N SER A 236 11.76 -1.92 -11.18
CA SER A 236 12.77 -0.86 -11.28
C SER A 236 14.15 -1.27 -10.76
N CYS A 237 14.25 -2.26 -9.87
CA CYS A 237 15.51 -2.78 -9.36
C CYS A 237 16.43 -3.35 -10.47
N MET A 238 15.83 -3.76 -11.60
CA MET A 238 16.53 -4.39 -12.72
C MET A 238 17.04 -3.40 -13.78
N VAL A 239 16.63 -2.14 -13.72
CA VAL A 239 16.95 -1.14 -14.76
C VAL A 239 17.86 -0.02 -14.26
N SER A 240 18.47 0.70 -15.21
CA SER A 240 19.25 1.90 -14.90
C SER A 240 18.34 3.08 -14.57
N LYS A 241 18.90 4.13 -13.96
CA LYS A 241 18.16 5.37 -13.68
C LYS A 241 17.63 5.99 -14.97
N GLU A 242 18.44 6.01 -16.03
CA GLU A 242 18.05 6.60 -17.32
C GLU A 242 16.87 5.86 -17.95
N MET A 243 16.84 4.53 -17.87
CA MET A 243 15.70 3.73 -18.32
C MET A 243 14.47 3.96 -17.45
N PHE A 244 14.64 3.99 -16.13
CA PHE A 244 13.54 4.27 -15.20
C PHE A 244 12.90 5.63 -15.48
N ASP A 245 13.71 6.67 -15.61
CA ASP A 245 13.28 8.03 -15.91
C ASP A 245 12.56 8.10 -17.28
N ALA A 246 13.04 7.33 -18.27
CA ALA A 246 12.51 7.38 -19.62
C ALA A 246 11.22 6.58 -19.82
N PHE A 247 10.98 5.51 -19.06
CA PHE A 247 9.85 4.60 -19.28
C PHE A 247 8.81 4.63 -18.16
N PHE A 248 9.22 4.76 -16.90
CA PHE A 248 8.34 4.50 -15.77
C PHE A 248 8.03 5.75 -14.96
N LEU A 249 9.01 6.65 -14.78
CA LEU A 249 8.81 7.89 -14.03
C LEU A 249 7.64 8.75 -14.55
N PRO A 250 7.39 8.89 -15.87
CA PRO A 250 6.25 9.67 -16.36
C PRO A 250 4.89 9.10 -15.92
N GLY A 251 4.74 7.77 -15.93
CA GLY A 251 3.55 7.08 -15.46
C GLY A 251 3.32 7.31 -13.97
N ILE A 252 4.36 7.11 -13.15
CA ILE A 252 4.33 7.35 -11.70
C ILE A 252 3.95 8.81 -11.39
N ALA A 253 4.47 9.78 -12.15
CA ALA A 253 4.13 11.18 -11.97
C ALA A 253 2.65 11.48 -12.31
N GLU A 254 2.10 10.87 -13.36
CA GLU A 254 0.67 11.00 -13.70
C GLU A 254 -0.22 10.32 -12.64
N GLU A 255 0.19 9.17 -12.09
CA GLU A 255 -0.50 8.56 -10.96
C GLU A 255 -0.58 9.51 -9.76
N CYS A 256 0.55 10.14 -9.39
CA CYS A 256 0.56 11.14 -8.31
C CYS A 256 -0.36 12.33 -8.62
N ARG A 257 -0.38 12.82 -9.86
CA ARG A 257 -1.20 13.96 -10.28
C ARG A 257 -2.70 13.70 -10.21
N ARG A 258 -3.13 12.45 -10.36
CA ARG A 258 -4.54 12.02 -10.29
C ARG A 258 -5.03 11.77 -8.86
N MET A 259 -4.14 11.86 -7.87
CA MET A 259 -4.47 11.66 -6.46
C MET A 259 -4.34 12.98 -5.67
N GLU A 260 -5.00 13.05 -4.52
CA GLU A 260 -4.81 14.15 -3.57
C GLU A 260 -3.56 13.95 -2.71
N ALA A 261 -3.16 12.69 -2.53
CA ALA A 261 -1.88 12.32 -1.93
C ALA A 261 -1.32 11.01 -2.50
N SER A 262 -0.01 10.81 -2.39
CA SER A 262 0.64 9.56 -2.76
C SER A 262 1.88 9.26 -1.93
N ILE A 263 2.15 7.97 -1.75
CA ILE A 263 3.39 7.47 -1.13
C ILE A 263 4.02 6.44 -2.05
N TYR A 264 5.26 6.67 -2.49
CA TYR A 264 5.92 5.72 -3.37
C TYR A 264 6.49 4.55 -2.57
N HIS A 265 6.20 3.32 -2.97
CA HIS A 265 6.82 2.11 -2.41
C HIS A 265 8.20 1.89 -3.03
N LEU A 266 9.26 2.21 -2.27
CA LEU A 266 10.64 2.03 -2.70
C LEU A 266 11.21 0.76 -2.06
N ASP A 267 11.17 -0.35 -2.81
CA ASP A 267 11.60 -1.66 -2.33
C ASP A 267 13.05 -2.01 -2.71
N GLY A 268 13.85 -2.25 -1.68
CA GLY A 268 15.16 -2.84 -1.77
C GLY A 268 16.30 -1.86 -2.11
N PRO A 269 17.54 -2.16 -1.65
CA PRO A 269 18.73 -1.34 -1.94
C PRO A 269 19.02 -1.12 -3.42
N GLN A 270 18.59 -2.02 -4.31
CA GLN A 270 18.83 -1.87 -5.74
C GLN A 270 17.98 -0.75 -6.35
N ALA A 271 16.72 -0.58 -5.91
CA ALA A 271 15.82 0.46 -6.40
C ALA A 271 16.19 1.86 -5.87
N LEU A 272 16.96 1.94 -4.76
CA LEU A 272 17.36 3.20 -4.13
C LEU A 272 18.08 4.19 -5.07
N ARG A 273 18.66 3.70 -6.17
CA ARG A 273 19.27 4.54 -7.22
C ARG A 273 18.28 5.51 -7.87
N HIS A 274 16.98 5.22 -7.80
CA HIS A 274 15.90 6.00 -8.40
C HIS A 274 15.33 7.06 -7.45
N LEU A 275 15.77 7.08 -6.19
CA LEU A 275 15.22 7.96 -5.16
C LEU A 275 15.24 9.44 -5.56
N ASP A 276 16.35 9.94 -6.13
CA ASP A 276 16.42 11.36 -6.50
C ASP A 276 15.38 11.74 -7.56
N SER A 277 15.18 10.89 -8.58
CA SER A 277 14.14 11.12 -9.60
C SER A 277 12.73 11.14 -8.99
N LEU A 278 12.47 10.23 -8.05
CA LEU A 278 11.18 10.17 -7.35
C LEU A 278 10.94 11.42 -6.50
N LEU A 279 11.97 11.89 -5.78
CA LEU A 279 11.88 13.09 -4.95
C LEU A 279 11.64 14.36 -5.78
N GLU A 280 11.99 14.36 -7.06
CA GLU A 280 11.72 15.46 -8.01
C GLU A 280 10.26 15.53 -8.46
N ILE A 281 9.44 14.47 -8.31
CA ILE A 281 8.01 14.50 -8.66
C ILE A 281 7.30 15.48 -7.71
N PRO A 282 6.74 16.60 -8.20
CA PRO A 282 6.13 17.61 -7.33
C PRO A 282 4.95 17.07 -6.50
N GLU A 283 4.09 16.28 -7.13
CA GLU A 283 2.85 15.74 -6.56
C GLU A 283 3.08 14.56 -5.60
N LEU A 284 4.24 13.90 -5.63
CA LEU A 284 4.55 12.82 -4.69
C LEU A 284 4.67 13.36 -3.27
N ASN A 285 3.96 12.83 -2.28
CA ASN A 285 4.01 13.36 -0.92
C ASN A 285 5.08 12.68 -0.07
N ALA A 286 5.25 11.37 -0.18
CA ALA A 286 6.11 10.62 0.72
C ALA A 286 6.79 9.42 0.04
N ILE A 287 7.84 8.91 0.69
CA ILE A 287 8.49 7.64 0.35
C ILE A 287 8.22 6.64 1.48
N GLN A 288 7.75 5.45 1.13
CA GLN A 288 7.89 4.28 1.98
C GLN A 288 9.18 3.58 1.60
N TRP A 289 10.15 3.55 2.52
CA TRP A 289 11.42 2.88 2.29
C TRP A 289 11.38 1.47 2.89
N VAL A 290 11.55 0.46 2.04
CA VAL A 290 11.65 -0.95 2.46
C VAL A 290 13.06 -1.41 2.14
N TYR A 291 13.89 -1.54 3.17
CA TYR A 291 15.29 -1.95 3.00
C TYR A 291 15.46 -3.46 2.76
N GLY A 292 14.41 -4.27 2.92
CA GLY A 292 14.43 -5.71 2.70
C GLY A 292 15.11 -6.52 3.82
N ALA A 293 14.82 -7.82 3.85
CA ALA A 293 15.34 -8.71 4.89
C ALA A 293 16.88 -8.78 4.89
N GLY A 294 17.49 -8.68 6.08
CA GLY A 294 18.94 -8.78 6.25
C GLY A 294 19.71 -7.47 6.05
N ASN A 295 19.05 -6.36 5.69
CA ASN A 295 19.67 -5.07 5.46
C ASN A 295 19.61 -4.12 6.67
N GLY A 296 19.62 -4.67 7.89
CA GLY A 296 19.65 -3.90 9.13
C GLY A 296 18.27 -3.42 9.59
N ARG A 297 18.25 -2.23 10.20
CA ARG A 297 17.09 -1.59 10.83
C ARG A 297 16.83 -0.23 10.22
N ALA A 298 15.67 0.38 10.49
CA ALA A 298 15.36 1.71 9.97
C ALA A 298 16.42 2.74 10.39
N SER A 299 16.96 2.68 11.60
CA SER A 299 18.04 3.57 12.06
C SER A 299 19.32 3.52 11.21
N ASP A 300 19.58 2.41 10.51
CA ASP A 300 20.76 2.27 9.64
C ASP A 300 20.60 3.04 8.31
N TRP A 301 19.36 3.42 7.98
CA TRP A 301 18.99 4.11 6.74
C TRP A 301 18.59 5.57 6.96
N MET A 302 18.98 6.20 8.08
CA MET A 302 18.74 7.62 8.35
C MET A 302 19.08 8.56 7.17
N PRO A 303 20.19 8.37 6.42
CA PRO A 303 20.49 9.19 5.24
C PRO A 303 19.40 9.18 4.16
N VAL A 304 18.65 8.07 3.99
CA VAL A 304 17.54 7.97 3.02
C VAL A 304 16.38 8.87 3.45
N TYR A 305 15.97 8.79 4.71
CA TYR A 305 14.89 9.61 5.24
C TYR A 305 15.25 11.09 5.31
N GLN A 306 16.52 11.41 5.60
CA GLN A 306 17.03 12.78 5.54
C GLN A 306 16.96 13.36 4.13
N ARG A 307 17.25 12.57 3.08
CA ARG A 307 17.07 13.00 1.69
C ARG A 307 15.61 13.29 1.37
N CYS A 308 14.68 12.44 1.83
CA CYS A 308 13.25 12.69 1.69
C CYS A 308 12.85 14.04 2.32
N GLN A 309 13.24 14.27 3.57
CA GLN A 309 12.97 15.53 4.28
C GLN A 309 13.65 16.75 3.65
N ALA A 310 14.83 16.59 3.06
CA ALA A 310 15.54 17.66 2.36
C ALA A 310 14.82 18.07 1.07
N ALA A 311 14.17 17.13 0.39
CA ALA A 311 13.31 17.37 -0.76
C ALA A 311 11.89 17.84 -0.39
N GLY A 312 11.60 18.05 0.91
CA GLY A 312 10.27 18.43 1.38
C GLY A 312 9.23 17.30 1.33
N LYS A 313 9.68 16.06 1.17
CA LYS A 313 8.84 14.86 1.13
C LYS A 313 8.75 14.19 2.50
N GLY A 314 7.61 13.56 2.77
CA GLY A 314 7.43 12.71 3.93
C GLY A 314 8.14 11.37 3.80
N ALA A 315 8.22 10.65 4.92
CA ALA A 315 8.78 9.31 5.00
C ALA A 315 7.94 8.43 5.93
N GLN A 316 7.69 7.20 5.50
CA GLN A 316 7.15 6.15 6.35
C GLN A 316 8.29 5.27 6.88
N LEU A 317 8.33 5.06 8.19
CA LEU A 317 9.32 4.24 8.87
C LEU A 317 8.64 3.23 9.78
N PHE A 318 9.16 2.01 9.81
CA PHE A 318 8.80 1.00 10.79
C PHE A 318 10.00 0.76 11.71
N ILE A 319 9.80 0.96 13.01
CA ILE A 319 10.88 0.96 14.00
C ILE A 319 10.51 0.15 15.24
N GLU A 320 11.52 -0.29 15.97
CA GLU A 320 11.34 -0.74 17.35
C GLU A 320 11.45 0.44 18.34
N PRO A 321 11.00 0.29 19.60
CA PRO A 321 11.02 1.38 20.57
C PRO A 321 12.42 1.89 20.95
N ASP A 322 13.47 1.09 20.77
CA ASP A 322 14.87 1.47 21.04
C ASP A 322 15.48 2.34 19.93
N GLU A 323 14.92 2.33 18.72
CA GLU A 323 15.38 3.19 17.61
C GLU A 323 14.85 4.63 17.70
N LEU A 324 13.88 4.89 18.57
CA LEU A 324 13.21 6.17 18.64
C LEU A 324 14.16 7.33 18.97
N ASP A 325 15.19 7.10 19.80
CA ASP A 325 16.18 8.12 20.13
C ASP A 325 17.03 8.46 18.89
N ALA A 326 17.38 7.47 18.07
CA ALA A 326 18.11 7.69 16.82
C ALA A 326 17.24 8.46 15.82
N VAL A 327 15.97 8.07 15.65
CA VAL A 327 15.03 8.74 14.76
C VAL A 327 14.82 10.21 15.16
N THR A 328 14.51 10.46 16.44
CA THR A 328 14.21 11.81 16.93
C THR A 328 15.44 12.73 16.96
N ALA A 329 16.66 12.17 17.01
CA ALA A 329 17.90 12.94 16.93
C ALA A 329 18.28 13.35 15.49
N HIS A 330 17.85 12.58 14.47
CA HIS A 330 18.33 12.76 13.09
C HIS A 330 17.27 13.26 12.12
N LEU A 331 15.98 13.14 12.46
CA LEU A 331 14.85 13.58 11.65
C LEU A 331 14.06 14.66 12.37
N ARG A 332 13.40 15.51 11.60
CA ARG A 332 12.36 16.42 12.10
C ARG A 332 11.03 15.67 12.22
N PRO A 333 10.10 16.07 13.10
CA PRO A 333 8.79 15.43 13.19
C PRO A 333 7.93 15.66 11.93
N GLU A 334 8.14 16.76 11.20
CA GLU A 334 7.39 17.07 9.98
C GLU A 334 7.57 16.00 8.89
N GLY A 335 6.44 15.51 8.39
CA GLY A 335 6.42 14.52 7.31
C GLY A 335 6.86 13.12 7.73
N VAL A 336 6.89 12.81 9.03
CA VAL A 336 7.19 11.45 9.50
C VAL A 336 5.90 10.70 9.85
N TRP A 337 5.79 9.49 9.30
CA TRP A 337 4.83 8.47 9.73
C TRP A 337 5.58 7.31 10.37
N LEU A 338 5.37 7.07 11.67
CA LEU A 338 6.03 6.00 12.40
C LEU A 338 5.08 4.83 12.65
N GLY A 339 5.40 3.66 12.11
CA GLY A 339 4.96 2.39 12.66
C GLY A 339 5.92 1.97 13.77
N VAL A 340 5.43 1.76 15.00
CA VAL A 340 6.29 1.32 16.11
C VAL A 340 5.81 -0.04 16.62
N ALA A 341 6.70 -1.02 16.62
CA ALA A 341 6.42 -2.33 17.20
C ALA A 341 6.35 -2.21 18.72
N VAL A 342 5.20 -2.54 19.31
CA VAL A 342 5.00 -2.53 20.77
C VAL A 342 4.24 -3.78 21.17
N ARG A 343 4.42 -4.21 22.42
CA ARG A 343 3.82 -5.45 22.93
C ARG A 343 2.56 -5.21 23.75
N ASN A 344 2.40 -4.00 24.29
CA ASN A 344 1.33 -3.68 25.21
C ASN A 344 1.11 -2.16 25.34
N ARG A 345 0.08 -1.82 26.13
CA ARG A 345 -0.33 -0.44 26.40
C ARG A 345 0.74 0.40 27.13
N GLU A 346 1.57 -0.21 27.96
CA GLU A 346 2.61 0.51 28.71
C GLU A 346 3.73 1.00 27.78
N GLU A 347 4.20 0.12 26.88
CA GLU A 347 5.17 0.47 25.85
C GLU A 347 4.62 1.54 24.91
N ALA A 348 3.37 1.37 24.44
CA ALA A 348 2.71 2.37 23.60
C ALA A 348 2.65 3.75 24.28
N ALA A 349 2.30 3.79 25.58
CA ALA A 349 2.27 5.04 26.34
C ALA A 349 3.68 5.64 26.51
N ALA A 350 4.73 4.81 26.65
CA ALA A 350 6.11 5.28 26.73
C ALA A 350 6.58 5.91 25.42
N VAL A 351 6.27 5.28 24.28
CA VAL A 351 6.54 5.82 22.93
C VAL A 351 5.85 7.17 22.76
N LEU A 352 4.55 7.27 23.06
CA LEU A 352 3.81 8.54 22.92
C LEU A 352 4.37 9.67 23.80
N ARG A 353 4.80 9.36 25.03
CA ARG A 353 5.44 10.36 25.91
C ARG A 353 6.76 10.90 25.35
N ARG A 354 7.53 10.06 24.66
CA ARG A 354 8.79 10.46 24.00
C ARG A 354 8.50 11.28 22.75
N VAL A 355 7.63 10.79 21.87
CA VAL A 355 7.26 11.49 20.63
C VAL A 355 6.62 12.85 20.89
N ALA A 356 5.83 13.00 21.96
CA ALA A 356 5.25 14.30 22.34
C ALA A 356 6.28 15.37 22.72
N ARG A 357 7.56 15.00 22.90
CA ARG A 357 8.67 15.92 23.19
C ARG A 357 9.55 16.18 21.96
N TRP A 358 9.31 15.48 20.87
CA TRP A 358 10.05 15.63 19.62
C TRP A 358 9.68 16.98 18.98
N LYS A 359 10.70 17.77 18.66
CA LYS A 359 10.57 19.10 18.07
C LYS A 359 11.38 19.19 16.80
#